data_AF-A0A969T1Z5-F1
#
_entry.id   AF-A0A969T1Z5-F1
#
_cell.length_a   1.000
_cell.length_b   1.000
_cell.length_c   1.000
_cell.angle_alpha   90.00
_cell.angle_beta   90.00
_cell.angle_gamma   90.00
#
_symmetry.space_group_name_H-M   'P 1'
#
loop_
_entity.id
_entity.type
_entity.pdbx_description
1 polymer ?
#
loop_
_entity_poly.entity_id
_entity_poly.type
_entity_poly.pdbx_seq_one_letter_code
_entity_poly.pdbx_strand_id
1 'polypeptide(L)'
;MVSVCSGSLILAAAGLLKNRKATTHWAASSILEKWGAQYVKARWVEDGKFLTAAGVSAGIEMALYLAAQLTTEERARLIQAGMEYNPHPPAWGINWSQMDRKQSEELAQALGYNSLKTTFKLVKILIQRPNLLLKLAF
;
A
#
# COMPACT_ATOMS: atom_id res chain seq x y z
N MET A 1 12.91 1.89 -1.47
CA MET A 1 11.72 1.96 -2.35
C MET A 1 10.49 1.91 -1.47
N VAL A 2 9.52 2.77 -1.74
CA VAL A 2 8.35 2.96 -0.89
C VAL A 2 7.08 2.84 -1.74
N SER A 3 6.03 2.23 -1.21
CA SER A 3 4.71 2.23 -1.86
C SER A 3 3.58 2.21 -0.85
N VAL A 4 2.44 2.75 -1.24
CA VAL A 4 1.21 2.76 -0.44
C VAL A 4 0.08 2.14 -1.25
N CYS A 5 -0.84 1.45 -0.58
CA CYS A 5 -2.06 0.91 -1.20
C CYS A 5 -1.72 -0.09 -2.31
N SER A 6 -2.40 -0.01 -3.45
CA SER A 6 -2.12 -0.82 -4.62
C SER A 6 -0.79 -0.47 -5.31
N GLY A 7 -0.04 0.53 -4.83
CA GLY A 7 1.27 0.89 -5.39
C GLY A 7 2.29 -0.25 -5.32
N SER A 8 2.23 -1.13 -4.31
CA SER A 8 3.11 -2.31 -4.23
C SER A 8 2.89 -3.30 -5.36
N LEU A 9 1.74 -3.27 -6.03
CA LEU A 9 1.50 -4.06 -7.23
C LEU A 9 2.42 -3.65 -8.38
N ILE A 10 2.78 -2.37 -8.50
CA ILE A 10 3.73 -1.90 -9.51
C ILE A 10 5.12 -2.49 -9.22
N LEU A 11 5.54 -2.47 -7.96
CA LEU A 11 6.82 -3.06 -7.53
C LEU A 11 6.86 -4.58 -7.76
N ALA A 12 5.75 -5.27 -7.47
CA ALA A 12 5.62 -6.72 -7.72
C ALA A 12 5.61 -7.04 -9.22
N ALA A 13 4.90 -6.26 -10.04
CA ALA A 13 4.87 -6.40 -11.49
C ALA A 13 6.26 -6.22 -12.13
N ALA A 14 7.09 -5.34 -11.57
CA ALA A 14 8.49 -5.15 -11.97
C ALA A 14 9.42 -6.27 -11.46
N GLY A 15 8.90 -7.28 -10.76
CA GLY A 15 9.67 -8.39 -10.20
C GLY A 15 10.45 -8.05 -8.93
N LEU A 16 10.32 -6.83 -8.40
CA LEU A 16 11.14 -6.33 -7.30
C LEU A 16 10.75 -6.91 -5.94
N LEU A 17 9.52 -7.40 -5.80
CA LEU A 17 9.00 -7.99 -4.56
C LEU A 17 8.99 -9.53 -4.57
N LYS A 18 9.62 -10.18 -5.56
CA LYS A 18 9.65 -11.65 -5.64
C LYS A 18 10.33 -12.25 -4.40
N ASN A 19 9.62 -13.13 -3.70
CA ASN A 19 10.01 -13.76 -2.43
C ASN A 19 10.27 -12.78 -1.28
N ARG A 20 9.74 -11.55 -1.35
CA ARG A 20 9.89 -10.54 -0.30
C ARG A 20 8.59 -10.37 0.47
N LYS A 21 8.70 -10.07 1.76
CA LYS A 21 7.56 -9.67 2.59
C LYS A 21 7.10 -8.29 2.14
N ALA A 22 5.82 -8.14 1.89
CA ALA A 22 5.22 -6.86 1.53
C ALA A 22 3.76 -6.82 1.95
N THR A 23 3.22 -5.61 2.08
CA THR A 23 1.78 -5.40 2.21
C THR A 23 1.24 -4.55 1.07
N THR A 24 -0.08 -4.45 0.99
CA THR A 24 -0.82 -3.70 -0.02
C THR A 24 -2.20 -3.37 0.54
N HIS A 25 -3.02 -2.65 -0.22
CA HIS A 25 -4.44 -2.56 0.10
C HIS A 25 -5.04 -3.97 0.20
N TRP A 26 -5.70 -4.30 1.31
CA TRP A 26 -6.22 -5.63 1.63
C TRP A 26 -7.00 -6.29 0.48
N ALA A 27 -7.82 -5.55 -0.27
CA ALA A 27 -8.55 -6.04 -1.45
C ALA A 27 -7.64 -6.49 -2.63
N ALA A 28 -6.38 -6.05 -2.65
CA ALA A 28 -5.38 -6.39 -3.67
C ALA A 28 -4.36 -7.46 -3.21
N SER A 29 -4.45 -7.95 -1.97
CA SER A 29 -3.53 -8.95 -1.38
C SER A 29 -3.31 -10.17 -2.26
N SER A 30 -4.39 -10.78 -2.76
CA SER A 30 -4.31 -11.97 -3.61
C SER A 30 -3.56 -11.73 -4.94
N ILE A 31 -3.53 -10.51 -5.46
CA ILE A 31 -2.80 -10.17 -6.68
C ILE A 31 -1.32 -9.95 -6.37
N LEU A 32 -1.03 -9.31 -5.24
CA LEU A 32 0.33 -9.16 -4.74
C LEU A 32 1.02 -10.54 -4.57
N GLU A 33 0.31 -11.51 -3.99
CA GLU A 33 0.79 -12.90 -3.85
C GLU A 33 0.98 -13.59 -5.19
N LYS A 34 0.02 -13.45 -6.11
CA LYS A 34 0.13 -14.00 -7.48
C LYS A 34 1.36 -13.49 -8.25
N TRP A 35 1.88 -12.32 -7.90
CA TRP A 35 3.10 -11.76 -8.49
C TRP A 35 4.36 -12.01 -7.67
N GLY A 36 4.29 -12.94 -6.72
CA GLY A 36 5.44 -13.56 -6.07
C GLY A 36 5.90 -12.89 -4.78
N ALA A 37 5.18 -11.88 -4.27
CA ALA A 37 5.48 -11.36 -2.94
C ALA A 37 4.80 -12.20 -1.84
N GLN A 38 5.39 -12.21 -0.65
CA GLN A 38 4.81 -12.82 0.55
C GLN A 38 3.95 -11.76 1.24
N TYR A 39 2.63 -11.83 1.07
CA TYR A 39 1.73 -10.86 1.67
C TYR A 39 1.75 -10.95 3.20
N VAL A 40 1.87 -9.79 3.86
CA VAL A 40 1.74 -9.66 5.31
C VAL A 40 0.58 -8.71 5.62
N LYS A 41 -0.37 -9.19 6.43
CA LYS A 41 -1.49 -8.39 6.93
C LYS A 41 -1.02 -7.47 8.07
N ALA A 42 -0.38 -6.37 7.70
CA ALA A 42 0.13 -5.33 8.60
C ALA A 42 -0.20 -3.93 8.05
N ARG A 43 -0.12 -2.90 8.90
CA ARG A 43 -0.28 -1.51 8.45
C ARG A 43 0.83 -1.11 7.47
N TRP A 44 2.07 -1.50 7.78
CA TRP A 44 3.20 -1.41 6.87
C TRP A 44 4.19 -2.54 7.15
N VAL A 45 5.09 -2.78 6.19
CA VAL A 45 6.09 -3.85 6.22
C VAL A 45 7.41 -3.28 5.71
N GLU A 46 8.47 -3.55 6.46
CA GLU A 46 9.86 -3.32 6.06
C GLU A 46 10.53 -4.65 5.73
N ASP A 47 11.12 -4.76 4.53
CA ASP A 47 11.93 -5.90 4.09
C ASP A 47 13.19 -5.39 3.36
N GLY A 48 14.23 -5.11 4.14
CA GLY A 48 15.46 -4.48 3.66
C GLY A 48 15.16 -3.10 3.09
N LYS A 49 15.46 -2.88 1.80
CA LYS A 49 15.25 -1.58 1.14
C LYS A 49 13.79 -1.28 0.75
N PHE A 50 12.85 -2.18 1.04
CA PHE A 50 11.44 -2.04 0.65
C PHE A 50 10.59 -1.69 1.87
N LEU A 51 9.84 -0.60 1.75
CA LEU A 51 8.85 -0.18 2.72
C LEU A 51 7.49 -0.13 2.03
N THR A 52 6.55 -0.97 2.43
CA THR A 52 5.23 -1.04 1.81
C THR A 52 4.16 -0.79 2.86
N ALA A 53 3.19 0.07 2.57
CA ALA A 53 2.04 0.31 3.43
C ALA A 53 0.75 -0.23 2.81
N ALA A 54 -0.18 -0.61 3.69
CA ALA A 54 -1.51 -1.08 3.32
C ALA A 54 -2.36 0.10 2.81
N GLY A 55 -3.38 0.53 3.56
CA GLY A 55 -4.23 1.66 3.15
C GLY A 55 -3.54 3.02 3.22
N VAL A 56 -4.22 4.05 2.70
CA VAL A 56 -3.74 5.46 2.72
C VAL A 56 -3.35 5.90 4.13
N SER A 57 -4.18 5.61 5.13
CA SER A 57 -3.91 6.00 6.52
C SER A 57 -2.66 5.33 7.09
N ALA A 58 -2.39 4.08 6.72
CA ALA A 58 -1.15 3.42 7.10
C ALA A 58 0.08 4.00 6.38
N GLY A 59 -0.13 4.54 5.17
CA GLY A 59 0.88 5.31 4.45
C GLY A 59 1.32 6.57 5.19
N ILE A 60 0.40 7.27 5.88
CA ILE A 60 0.74 8.45 6.69
C ILE A 60 1.66 8.07 7.85
N GLU A 61 1.32 7.02 8.60
CA GLU A 61 2.15 6.53 9.71
C GLU A 61 3.53 6.06 9.21
N MET A 62 3.56 5.31 8.11
CA MET A 62 4.82 4.86 7.50
C MET A 62 5.66 6.06 7.02
N ALA A 63 5.05 7.13 6.52
CA ALA A 63 5.76 8.33 6.11
C ALA A 63 6.38 9.08 7.30
N LEU A 64 5.68 9.14 8.44
CA LEU A 64 6.24 9.70 9.68
C LEU A 64 7.41 8.86 10.22
N TYR A 65 7.29 7.53 10.19
CA TYR A 65 8.40 6.64 10.50
C TYR A 65 9.60 6.91 9.58
N LEU A 66 9.38 6.97 8.27
CA LEU A 66 10.43 7.24 7.30
C LEU A 66 11.05 8.64 7.48
N ALA A 67 10.25 9.65 7.82
CA ALA A 67 10.76 10.99 8.12
C ALA A 67 11.72 10.96 9.30
N ALA A 68 11.42 10.18 10.36
CA ALA A 68 12.33 10.00 11.48
C ALA A 68 13.63 9.29 11.07
N GLN A 69 13.53 8.25 10.24
CA GLN A 69 14.71 7.51 9.73
C GLN A 69 15.62 8.37 8.83
N LEU A 70 15.05 9.24 8.01
CA LEU A 70 15.79 10.10 7.08
C LEU A 70 16.29 11.40 7.71
N THR A 71 15.72 11.78 8.87
CA THR A 71 16.05 13.02 9.56
C THR A 71 16.31 12.75 11.04
N THR A 72 15.40 13.14 11.92
CA THR A 72 15.41 12.86 13.36
C THR A 72 13.98 12.67 13.85
N GLU A 73 13.81 12.02 15.01
CA GLU A 73 12.50 11.88 15.65
C GLU A 73 11.84 13.26 15.93
N GLU A 74 12.62 14.24 16.37
CA GLU A 74 12.14 15.59 16.65
C GLU A 74 11.53 16.25 15.40
N ARG A 75 12.19 16.14 14.24
CA ARG A 75 11.65 16.65 12.97
C ARG A 75 10.39 15.91 12.55
N ALA A 76 10.34 14.59 12.73
CA ALA A 76 9.13 13.83 12.46
C ALA A 76 7.95 14.25 13.35
N ARG A 77 8.20 14.56 14.63
CA ARG A 77 7.18 15.12 15.55
C ARG A 77 6.71 16.50 15.12
N LEU A 78 7.61 17.37 14.63
CA LEU A 78 7.22 18.68 14.07
C LEU A 78 6.37 18.53 12.81
N ILE A 79 6.70 17.60 11.91
CA ILE A 79 5.88 17.29 10.74
C ILE A 79 4.51 16.76 11.17
N GLN A 80 4.47 15.83 12.13
CA GLN A 80 3.24 15.29 12.69
C GLN A 80 2.36 16.41 13.27
N ALA A 81 2.95 17.34 14.03
CA ALA A 81 2.26 18.48 14.61
C ALA A 81 1.75 19.47 13.54
N GLY A 82 2.58 19.79 12.54
CA GLY A 82 2.19 20.68 11.43
C GLY A 82 1.09 20.11 10.53
N MET A 83 0.98 18.78 10.45
CA MET A 83 -0.14 18.09 9.80
C MET A 83 -1.36 17.93 10.70
N GLU A 84 -1.25 18.28 11.99
CA GLU A 84 -2.24 17.99 13.04
C GLU A 84 -2.62 16.49 13.10
N TYR A 85 -1.66 15.62 12.81
CA TYR A 85 -1.92 14.18 12.71
C TYR A 85 -2.02 13.51 14.08
N ASN A 86 -3.23 13.53 14.63
CA ASN A 86 -3.61 12.87 15.89
C ASN A 86 -4.95 12.12 15.71
N PRO A 87 -4.97 11.00 14.97
CA PRO A 87 -6.21 10.38 14.54
C PRO A 87 -7.04 9.86 15.72
N HIS A 88 -8.27 10.37 15.84
CA HIS A 88 -9.31 9.88 16.75
C HIS A 88 -10.55 9.50 15.92
N PRO A 89 -10.57 8.31 15.30
CA PRO A 89 -11.72 7.86 14.54
C PRO A 89 -12.98 7.82 15.43
N PRO A 90 -14.17 8.12 14.88
CA PRO A 90 -15.43 7.94 15.61
C PRO A 90 -15.66 6.47 16.03
N ALA A 91 -16.65 6.23 16.91
CA ALA A 91 -16.91 4.94 17.56
C ALA A 91 -17.14 3.74 16.61
N TRP A 92 -17.40 3.96 15.32
CA TRP A 92 -17.48 2.92 14.28
C TRP A 92 -16.10 2.62 13.66
N GLY A 93 -15.08 2.45 14.50
CA GLY A 93 -13.74 2.10 14.06
C GLY A 93 -13.70 0.83 13.20
N ILE A 94 -12.73 0.75 12.30
CA ILE A 94 -12.57 -0.41 11.41
C ILE A 94 -11.79 -1.52 12.13
N ASN A 95 -12.40 -2.70 12.27
CA ASN A 95 -11.67 -3.88 12.69
C ASN A 95 -10.98 -4.56 11.50
N TRP A 96 -9.73 -4.18 11.25
CA TRP A 96 -8.92 -4.73 10.16
C TRP A 96 -8.70 -6.24 10.25
N SER A 97 -8.72 -6.83 11.46
CA SER A 97 -8.56 -8.27 11.62
C SER A 97 -9.75 -9.03 11.02
N GLN A 98 -10.94 -8.45 11.11
CA GLN A 98 -12.21 -9.02 10.63
C GLN A 98 -12.52 -8.67 9.17
N MET A 99 -11.86 -7.67 8.58
CA MET A 99 -12.01 -7.39 7.15
C MET A 99 -11.53 -8.56 6.31
N ASP A 100 -12.50 -9.24 5.68
CA ASP A 100 -12.31 -10.37 4.78
C ASP A 100 -12.57 -9.99 3.31
N ARG A 101 -12.40 -10.97 2.42
CA ARG A 101 -12.59 -10.77 0.98
C ARG A 101 -14.03 -10.42 0.62
N LYS A 102 -15.02 -10.97 1.32
CA LYS A 102 -16.44 -10.73 1.02
C LYS A 102 -16.82 -9.29 1.36
N GLN A 103 -16.40 -8.81 2.52
CA GLN A 103 -16.54 -7.42 2.93
C GLN A 103 -15.76 -6.47 1.99
N SER A 104 -14.70 -6.95 1.34
CA SER A 104 -13.99 -6.20 0.28
C SER A 104 -14.82 -5.96 -0.96
N GLU A 105 -15.57 -6.97 -1.37
CA GLU A 105 -16.40 -6.94 -2.56
C GLU A 105 -17.63 -6.05 -2.30
N GLU A 106 -18.22 -6.16 -1.10
CA GLU A 106 -19.32 -5.31 -0.64
C GLU A 106 -18.89 -3.82 -0.52
N LEU A 107 -17.73 -3.54 0.08
CA LEU A 107 -17.22 -2.16 0.19
C LEU A 107 -16.85 -1.57 -1.17
N ALA A 108 -16.23 -2.37 -2.06
CA ALA A 108 -15.92 -1.95 -3.42
C ALA A 108 -17.20 -1.66 -4.23
N GLN A 109 -18.26 -2.45 -4.03
CA GLN A 109 -19.55 -2.22 -4.66
C GLN A 109 -20.23 -0.97 -4.11
N ALA A 110 -20.26 -0.80 -2.79
CA ALA A 110 -20.86 0.36 -2.11
C ALA A 110 -20.17 1.69 -2.45
N LEU A 111 -18.84 1.68 -2.60
CA LEU A 111 -18.06 2.86 -2.99
C LEU A 111 -18.01 3.10 -4.50
N GLY A 112 -18.72 2.30 -5.31
CA GLY A 112 -18.75 2.46 -6.76
C GLY A 112 -17.39 2.24 -7.42
N TYR A 113 -16.53 1.39 -6.84
CA TYR A 113 -15.18 1.07 -7.33
C TYR A 113 -15.21 0.21 -8.62
N ASN A 114 -15.92 0.67 -9.65
CA ASN A 114 -15.69 0.27 -11.04
C ASN A 114 -14.28 0.69 -11.53
N SER A 115 -13.59 1.58 -10.80
CA SER A 115 -12.23 2.06 -11.09
C SER A 115 -11.11 1.07 -10.77
N LEU A 116 -11.33 0.06 -9.91
CA LEU A 116 -10.37 -1.03 -9.71
C LEU A 116 -10.14 -1.80 -11.02
N LYS A 117 -11.18 -1.96 -11.86
CA LYS A 117 -11.00 -2.52 -13.22
C LYS A 117 -10.01 -1.70 -14.04
N THR A 118 -10.02 -0.37 -13.93
CA THR A 118 -9.12 0.52 -14.67
C THR A 118 -7.69 0.43 -14.15
N THR A 119 -7.49 0.49 -12.82
CA THR A 119 -6.17 0.32 -12.21
C THR A 119 -5.60 -1.07 -12.50
N PHE A 120 -6.39 -2.14 -12.37
CA PHE A 120 -5.96 -3.49 -12.72
C PHE A 120 -5.73 -3.67 -14.23
N LYS A 121 -6.50 -2.98 -15.09
CA LYS A 121 -6.27 -2.98 -16.55
C LYS A 121 -4.96 -2.26 -16.89
N LEU A 122 -4.68 -1.12 -16.26
CA LEU A 122 -3.41 -0.40 -16.38
C LEU A 122 -2.24 -1.28 -15.92
N VAL A 123 -2.34 -1.91 -14.75
CA VAL A 123 -1.25 -2.77 -14.27
C VAL A 123 -1.10 -4.02 -15.16
N LYS A 124 -2.18 -4.62 -15.67
CA LYS A 124 -2.09 -5.69 -16.70
C LYS A 124 -1.41 -5.20 -17.98
N ILE A 125 -1.73 -4.00 -18.47
CA ILE A 125 -1.10 -3.40 -19.64
C ILE A 125 0.40 -3.20 -19.39
N LEU A 126 0.76 -2.68 -18.22
CA LEU A 126 2.15 -2.45 -17.82
C LEU A 126 2.95 -3.77 -17.71
N ILE A 127 2.33 -4.85 -17.22
CA ILE A 127 2.93 -6.20 -17.17
C ILE A 127 3.15 -6.76 -18.58
N GLN A 128 2.17 -6.61 -19.48
CA GLN A 128 2.28 -7.08 -20.86
C GLN A 128 3.23 -6.23 -21.72
N ARG A 129 3.59 -5.04 -21.24
CA ARG A 129 4.46 -4.06 -21.92
C ARG A 129 5.56 -3.62 -20.94
N PRO A 130 6.54 -4.48 -20.60
CA PRO A 130 7.57 -4.17 -19.60
C PRO A 130 8.36 -2.90 -19.93
N ASN A 131 8.47 -2.53 -21.22
CA ASN A 131 9.10 -1.29 -21.67
C ASN A 131 8.38 -0.01 -21.19
N LEU A 132 7.08 -0.09 -20.83
CA LEU A 132 6.32 1.04 -20.26
C LEU A 132 6.59 1.20 -18.75
N LEU A 133 6.87 0.11 -18.02
CA LEU A 133 7.27 0.18 -16.61
C LEU A 133 8.59 0.93 -16.45
N LEU A 134 9.55 0.68 -17.36
CA LEU A 134 10.84 1.38 -17.38
C LEU A 134 10.71 2.89 -17.58
N LYS A 135 9.66 3.36 -18.28
CA LYS A 135 9.39 4.79 -18.52
C LYS A 135 8.72 5.50 -17.35
N LEU A 136 8.17 4.77 -16.38
CA LEU A 136 7.54 5.31 -15.17
C LEU A 136 8.48 5.28 -13.95
N ALA A 137 9.67 4.69 -14.10
CA ALA A 137 10.66 4.53 -13.03
C ALA A 137 11.63 5.73 -12.92
N PHE A 138 11.48 6.77 -13.74
CA PHE A 138 12.28 7.99 -13.77
C PHE A 138 11.44 9.19 -14.16
#